data_AF-A0A177EYX8-F1
#
_entry.id   AF-A0A177EYX8-F1
#
_cell.length_a   1.000
_cell.length_b   1.000
_cell.length_c   1.000
_cell.angle_alpha   90.00
_cell.angle_beta   90.00
_cell.angle_gamma   90.00
#
_symmetry.space_group_name_H-M   'P 1'
#
loop_
_entity.id
_entity.type
_entity.pdbx_description
1 polymer ?
#
loop_
_entity_poly.entity_id
_entity_poly.type
_entity_poly.pdbx_seq_one_letter_code
_entity_poly.pdbx_strand_id
1 'polypeptide(L)'
;MQSVNSTSRPMAVKPIFVRSQDAAAKTPSKRQPVPPPNTTKPGRVDRSEGRGFHRISKVRGSDRKKPEPSSILADKFTESLEQYRENVQIESTSMLDEAERKLIGGLTELSVNIESHFRGLAEIEEPLQRPLATEALTKVSNGTGNQGAEGEVLLKDRIMQFRALREEKEDVLSKLWKEWEDIQFDLIRLAVEAFGKQSLLIVQLQDRAMKPGQQERLENTLDSAQKIHDEIHHQHAQLEQDMTGFEETIGQISNRTKKAAADMQQQYNVQKSKLFKGLMQSIEQLAAL
;
A
#
# COMPACT_ATOMS: atom_id res chain seq x y z
N MET A 1 51.33 1.85 -12.81
CA MET A 1 50.56 2.00 -11.56
C MET A 1 49.19 1.36 -11.81
N GLN A 2 48.85 0.33 -11.05
CA GLN A 2 47.65 -0.49 -11.25
C GLN A 2 46.42 0.25 -10.71
N SER A 3 45.42 0.47 -11.57
CA SER A 3 44.11 1.01 -11.18
C SER A 3 43.19 -0.14 -10.78
N VAL A 4 42.70 -0.09 -9.54
CA VAL A 4 41.84 -1.10 -8.94
C VAL A 4 40.39 -0.80 -9.33
N ASN A 5 39.86 -1.55 -10.29
CA ASN A 5 38.45 -1.54 -10.64
C ASN A 5 37.61 -2.16 -9.52
N SER A 6 36.83 -1.32 -8.83
CA SER A 6 35.85 -1.73 -7.82
C SER A 6 34.44 -1.61 -8.40
N THR A 7 34.06 -2.49 -9.32
CA THR A 7 32.68 -2.56 -9.82
C THR A 7 31.82 -3.35 -8.83
N SER A 8 31.14 -2.64 -7.93
CA SER A 8 30.12 -3.21 -7.05
C SER A 8 28.94 -3.73 -7.88
N ARG A 9 28.68 -5.04 -7.82
CA ARG A 9 27.49 -5.66 -8.40
C ARG A 9 26.23 -5.20 -7.65
N PRO A 10 25.14 -4.83 -8.33
CA PRO A 10 23.86 -4.60 -7.68
C PRO A 10 23.30 -5.93 -7.13
N MET A 11 22.92 -5.94 -5.86
CA MET A 11 22.19 -7.05 -5.26
C MET A 11 20.80 -7.13 -5.89
N ALA A 12 20.46 -8.30 -6.43
CA ALA A 12 19.13 -8.62 -6.89
C ALA A 12 18.18 -8.72 -5.69
N VAL A 13 17.32 -7.71 -5.53
CA VAL A 13 16.20 -7.75 -4.58
C VAL A 13 15.16 -8.73 -5.12
N LYS A 14 15.04 -9.89 -4.48
CA LYS A 14 13.98 -10.86 -4.77
C LYS A 14 12.64 -10.30 -4.27
N PRO A 15 11.58 -10.24 -5.08
CA PRO A 15 10.24 -9.90 -4.59
C PRO A 15 9.73 -11.02 -3.68
N ILE A 16 9.37 -10.67 -2.44
CA ILE A 16 8.83 -11.58 -1.41
C ILE A 16 7.34 -11.90 -1.65
N PHE A 17 6.69 -11.28 -2.64
CA PHE A 17 5.32 -11.60 -3.01
C PHE A 17 5.26 -12.51 -4.24
N VAL A 18 5.41 -13.81 -4.00
CA VAL A 18 4.90 -14.84 -4.91
C VAL A 18 3.40 -14.98 -4.62
N ARG A 19 2.59 -14.37 -5.48
CA ARG A 19 1.14 -14.58 -5.51
C ARG A 19 0.90 -15.96 -6.10
N SER A 20 0.64 -16.95 -5.25
CA SER A 20 0.14 -18.26 -5.68
C SER A 20 -1.23 -18.07 -6.36
N GLN A 21 -1.23 -18.08 -7.69
CA GLN A 21 -2.37 -18.54 -8.47
C GLN A 21 -2.25 -20.06 -8.56
N ASP A 22 -3.13 -20.77 -7.87
CA ASP A 22 -3.81 -21.96 -8.36
C ASP A 22 -4.66 -22.57 -7.24
N ALA A 23 -5.98 -22.53 -7.42
CA ALA A 23 -6.92 -23.60 -7.03
C ALA A 23 -8.34 -23.14 -7.38
N ALA A 24 -8.70 -23.29 -8.65
CA ALA A 24 -10.09 -23.32 -9.08
C ALA A 24 -10.76 -24.58 -8.49
N ALA A 25 -11.30 -24.47 -7.28
CA ALA A 25 -12.16 -25.49 -6.69
C ALA A 25 -13.62 -25.22 -7.13
N LYS A 26 -14.04 -26.00 -8.13
CA LYS A 26 -15.45 -26.16 -8.54
C LYS A 26 -16.28 -26.64 -7.34
N THR A 27 -17.21 -25.82 -6.86
CA THR A 27 -18.36 -26.29 -6.07
C THR A 27 -19.56 -26.50 -7.00
N PRO A 28 -20.16 -27.71 -7.05
CA PRO A 28 -21.37 -27.94 -7.83
C PRO A 28 -22.58 -27.36 -7.11
N SER A 29 -23.17 -26.30 -7.69
CA SER A 29 -24.49 -25.82 -7.33
C SER A 29 -25.55 -26.81 -7.84
N LYS A 30 -25.99 -27.70 -6.96
CA LYS A 30 -27.25 -28.45 -7.10
C LYS A 30 -28.05 -28.30 -5.81
N ARG A 31 -28.87 -27.26 -5.73
CA ARG A 31 -30.06 -27.28 -4.86
C ARG A 31 -31.26 -27.50 -5.77
N GLN A 32 -31.87 -28.68 -5.65
CA GLN A 32 -33.21 -28.93 -6.16
C GLN A 32 -34.22 -28.12 -5.32
N PRO A 33 -35.32 -27.63 -5.93
CA PRO A 33 -36.42 -27.02 -5.18
C PRO A 33 -37.19 -28.11 -4.42
N VAL A 34 -37.32 -27.94 -3.10
CA VAL A 34 -38.29 -28.70 -2.29
C VAL A 34 -39.67 -28.04 -2.49
N PRO A 35 -40.72 -28.80 -2.83
CA PRO A 35 -42.07 -28.25 -3.00
C PRO A 35 -42.72 -27.95 -1.64
N PRO A 36 -43.68 -27.00 -1.58
CA PRO A 36 -44.35 -26.64 -0.33
C PRO A 36 -45.30 -27.76 0.15
N PRO A 37 -45.47 -27.96 1.46
CA PRO A 37 -46.45 -28.90 1.99
C PRO A 37 -47.87 -28.36 1.79
N ASN A 38 -48.69 -29.15 1.11
CA ASN A 38 -50.13 -28.94 0.97
C ASN A 38 -50.81 -28.98 2.35
N THR A 39 -51.55 -27.91 2.65
CA THR A 39 -52.48 -27.82 3.77
C THR A 39 -53.69 -28.73 3.52
N THR A 40 -53.78 -29.85 4.24
CA THR A 40 -55.02 -30.65 4.30
C THR A 40 -55.49 -30.70 5.75
N LYS A 41 -56.67 -30.11 5.96
CA LYS A 41 -57.40 -29.99 7.23
C LYS A 41 -57.62 -31.35 7.91
N PRO A 42 -57.56 -31.44 9.26
CA PRO A 42 -58.32 -32.41 10.00
C PRO A 42 -59.62 -31.77 10.52
N GLY A 43 -60.76 -32.35 10.12
CA GLY A 43 -62.06 -32.04 10.68
C GLY A 43 -62.12 -32.48 12.13
N ARG A 44 -62.41 -31.52 13.02
CA ARG A 44 -62.84 -31.79 14.40
C ARG A 44 -64.22 -32.44 14.37
N VAL A 45 -64.36 -33.59 15.04
CA VAL A 45 -65.62 -34.02 15.62
C VAL A 45 -65.30 -34.53 17.02
N ASP A 46 -65.72 -33.78 18.04
CA ASP A 46 -65.95 -34.37 19.36
C ASP A 46 -67.06 -33.61 20.12
N ARG A 47 -67.88 -34.41 20.83
CA ARG A 47 -68.83 -34.13 21.94
C ARG A 47 -70.14 -33.39 21.61
N SER A 48 -71.30 -34.05 21.71
CA SER A 48 -72.02 -34.56 22.91
C SER A 48 -72.71 -33.48 23.75
N GLU A 49 -74.02 -33.32 23.54
CA GLU A 49 -75.06 -32.94 24.52
C GLU A 49 -76.34 -33.69 24.08
N GLY A 50 -77.11 -34.41 24.89
CA GLY A 50 -77.33 -34.33 26.32
C GLY A 50 -78.69 -33.69 26.62
N ARG A 51 -79.79 -34.47 26.50
CA ARG A 51 -81.03 -34.40 27.34
C ARG A 51 -82.22 -35.11 26.69
N GLY A 52 -82.98 -35.86 27.49
CA GLY A 52 -84.35 -36.27 27.13
C GLY A 52 -84.81 -37.57 27.78
N PHE A 53 -85.20 -37.50 29.05
CA PHE A 53 -85.92 -38.55 29.77
C PHE A 53 -87.27 -38.84 29.11
N HIS A 54 -87.58 -40.11 28.79
CA HIS A 54 -88.96 -40.62 28.81
C HIS A 54 -89.02 -42.12 29.14
N ARG A 55 -89.22 -42.37 30.44
CA ARG A 55 -90.22 -43.28 31.05
C ARG A 55 -90.99 -44.18 30.08
N ILE A 56 -90.68 -45.48 30.08
CA ILE A 56 -91.68 -46.54 29.92
C ILE A 56 -91.36 -47.67 30.90
N SER A 57 -92.08 -47.69 32.01
CA SER A 57 -92.22 -48.87 32.86
C SER A 57 -93.22 -49.83 32.21
N LYS A 58 -92.82 -51.07 31.92
CA LYS A 58 -93.75 -52.21 31.96
C LYS A 58 -93.09 -53.40 32.61
N VAL A 59 -93.47 -53.58 33.86
CA VAL A 59 -93.34 -54.82 34.63
C VAL A 59 -94.22 -55.90 33.97
N ARG A 60 -93.60 -57.04 33.65
CA ARG A 60 -94.20 -58.37 33.52
C ARG A 60 -93.00 -59.32 33.68
N GLY A 61 -92.78 -59.99 34.82
CA GLY A 61 -93.69 -60.92 35.47
C GLY A 61 -93.68 -62.23 34.68
N SER A 62 -92.74 -63.14 34.97
CA SER A 62 -92.94 -64.60 35.01
C SER A 62 -91.62 -65.37 35.10
N ASP A 63 -91.54 -66.18 36.14
CA ASP A 63 -91.14 -67.60 36.11
C ASP A 63 -89.71 -68.02 35.73
N ARG A 64 -89.02 -68.44 36.80
CA ARG A 64 -88.21 -69.67 36.89
C ARG A 64 -88.26 -70.57 35.64
N LYS A 65 -87.19 -70.62 34.83
CA LYS A 65 -86.77 -71.86 34.15
C LYS A 65 -85.24 -71.93 33.98
N LYS A 66 -84.75 -73.11 34.38
CA LYS A 66 -83.49 -73.85 34.14
C LYS A 66 -82.37 -73.23 33.28
N PRO A 67 -81.09 -73.49 33.60
CA PRO A 67 -79.97 -73.14 32.75
C PRO A 67 -79.97 -74.02 31.50
N GLU A 68 -80.06 -73.40 30.33
CA GLU A 68 -79.81 -74.06 29.05
C GLU A 68 -78.29 -74.12 28.79
N PRO A 69 -77.74 -75.26 28.31
CA PRO A 69 -76.30 -75.44 28.07
C PRO A 69 -75.74 -74.56 26.93
N SER A 70 -76.60 -73.86 26.18
CA SER A 70 -76.23 -72.86 25.17
C SER A 70 -75.77 -71.52 25.77
N SER A 71 -76.15 -71.21 27.01
CA SER A 71 -75.71 -69.99 27.75
C SER A 71 -74.24 -70.04 28.12
N ILE A 72 -73.75 -71.20 28.58
CA ILE A 72 -72.37 -71.37 29.07
C ILE A 72 -71.34 -71.17 27.95
N LEU A 73 -71.69 -71.50 26.72
CA LEU A 73 -70.86 -71.25 25.53
C LEU A 73 -70.85 -69.78 25.14
N ALA A 74 -72.00 -69.10 25.19
CA ALA A 74 -72.11 -67.67 24.94
C ALA A 74 -71.37 -66.83 26.00
N ASP A 75 -71.44 -67.25 27.27
CA ASP A 75 -70.75 -66.63 28.40
C ASP A 75 -69.22 -66.79 28.28
N LYS A 76 -68.72 -67.97 27.90
CA LYS A 76 -67.29 -68.18 27.63
C LYS A 76 -66.79 -67.41 26.41
N PHE A 77 -67.61 -67.27 25.38
CA PHE A 77 -67.27 -66.44 24.22
C PHE A 77 -67.21 -64.95 24.61
N THR A 78 -68.16 -64.47 25.40
CA THR A 78 -68.16 -63.07 25.88
C THR A 78 -67.00 -62.80 26.83
N GLU A 79 -66.66 -63.73 27.72
CA GLU A 79 -65.48 -63.64 28.60
C GLU A 79 -64.17 -63.62 27.80
N SER A 80 -64.02 -64.47 26.79
CA SER A 80 -62.87 -64.47 25.88
C SER A 80 -62.77 -63.18 25.05
N LEU A 81 -63.91 -62.63 24.62
CA LEU A 81 -63.97 -61.37 23.87
C LEU A 81 -63.63 -60.18 24.77
N GLU A 82 -64.05 -60.20 26.03
CA GLU A 82 -63.71 -59.18 27.02
C GLU A 82 -62.23 -59.25 27.41
N GLN A 83 -61.67 -60.45 27.58
CA GLN A 83 -60.24 -60.66 27.79
C GLN A 83 -59.40 -60.21 26.58
N TYR A 84 -59.91 -60.41 25.36
CA TYR A 84 -59.27 -59.87 24.15
C TYR A 84 -59.34 -58.34 24.11
N ARG A 85 -60.49 -57.74 24.44
CA ARG A 85 -60.62 -56.27 24.54
C ARG A 85 -59.69 -55.68 25.59
N GLU A 86 -59.58 -56.33 26.75
CA GLU A 86 -58.69 -55.91 27.83
C GLU A 86 -57.23 -56.02 27.40
N ASN A 87 -56.82 -57.13 26.78
CA ASN A 87 -55.46 -57.28 26.25
C ASN A 87 -55.13 -56.24 25.17
N VAL A 88 -56.04 -55.99 24.24
CA VAL A 88 -55.86 -54.94 23.21
C VAL A 88 -55.80 -53.56 23.85
N GLN A 89 -56.60 -53.29 24.88
CA GLN A 89 -56.56 -52.03 25.61
C GLN A 89 -55.22 -51.86 26.33
N ILE A 90 -54.75 -52.88 27.05
CA ILE A 90 -53.46 -52.88 27.76
C ILE A 90 -52.31 -52.69 26.77
N GLU A 91 -52.27 -53.47 25.70
CA GLU A 91 -51.24 -53.37 24.66
C GLU A 91 -51.26 -51.99 23.99
N SER A 92 -52.45 -51.49 23.64
CA SER A 92 -52.61 -50.17 23.05
C SER A 92 -52.14 -49.06 23.99
N THR A 93 -52.51 -49.11 25.28
CA THR A 93 -52.06 -48.12 26.27
C THR A 93 -50.55 -48.19 26.50
N SER A 94 -49.98 -49.39 26.58
CA SER A 94 -48.55 -49.57 26.75
C SER A 94 -47.77 -49.04 25.55
N MET A 95 -48.24 -49.28 24.32
CA MET A 95 -47.60 -48.74 23.12
C MET A 95 -47.75 -47.22 23.03
N LEU A 96 -48.89 -46.67 23.44
CA LEU A 96 -49.11 -45.22 23.48
C LEU A 96 -48.20 -44.54 24.51
N ASP A 97 -48.09 -45.10 25.71
CA ASP A 97 -47.21 -44.59 26.77
C ASP A 97 -45.73 -44.70 26.36
N GLU A 98 -45.34 -45.78 25.68
CA GLU A 98 -43.98 -45.92 25.17
C GLU A 98 -43.68 -44.94 24.03
N ALA A 99 -44.64 -44.72 23.12
CA ALA A 99 -44.53 -43.72 22.06
C ALA A 99 -44.45 -42.31 22.63
N GLU A 100 -45.29 -41.97 23.61
CA GLU A 100 -45.27 -40.70 24.32
C GLU A 100 -43.92 -40.47 25.00
N ARG A 101 -43.40 -41.48 25.72
CA ARG A 101 -42.10 -41.39 26.40
C ARG A 101 -40.95 -41.20 25.42
N LYS A 102 -40.97 -41.86 24.26
CA LYS A 102 -39.98 -41.66 23.18
C LYS A 102 -40.07 -40.26 22.58
N LEU A 103 -41.27 -39.74 22.35
CA LEU A 103 -41.48 -38.39 21.83
C LEU A 103 -41.03 -37.32 22.82
N ILE A 104 -41.38 -37.46 24.11
CA ILE A 104 -40.93 -36.55 25.17
C ILE A 104 -39.41 -36.62 25.32
N GLY A 105 -38.83 -37.83 25.36
CA GLY A 105 -37.38 -38.02 25.42
C GLY A 105 -36.66 -37.35 24.24
N GLY A 106 -37.12 -37.60 23.02
CA GLY A 106 -36.58 -36.97 21.82
C GLY A 106 -36.74 -35.45 21.81
N LEU A 107 -37.85 -34.91 22.33
CA LEU A 107 -38.06 -33.47 22.45
C LEU A 107 -37.11 -32.84 23.46
N THR A 108 -36.88 -33.49 24.61
CA THR A 108 -35.94 -33.00 25.62
C THR A 108 -34.50 -33.03 25.12
N GLU A 109 -34.09 -34.11 24.45
CA GLU A 109 -32.77 -34.23 23.85
C GLU A 109 -32.56 -33.16 22.76
N LEU A 110 -33.56 -32.96 21.89
CA LEU A 110 -33.51 -31.92 20.87
C LEU A 110 -33.42 -30.52 21.49
N SER A 111 -34.17 -30.25 22.56
CA SER A 111 -34.11 -28.96 23.27
C SER A 111 -32.71 -28.69 23.82
N VAL A 112 -32.11 -29.67 24.50
CA VAL A 112 -30.75 -29.56 25.06
C VAL A 112 -29.72 -29.37 23.94
N ASN A 113 -29.88 -30.08 22.83
CA ASN A 113 -28.97 -29.95 21.68
C ASN A 113 -29.10 -28.57 21.01
N ILE A 114 -30.31 -28.04 20.87
CA ILE A 114 -30.52 -26.68 20.34
C ILE A 114 -29.88 -25.63 21.28
N GLU A 115 -30.06 -25.75 22.59
CA GLU A 115 -29.43 -24.85 23.56
C GLU A 115 -27.90 -24.92 23.55
N SER A 116 -27.32 -26.12 23.39
CA SER A 116 -25.87 -26.29 23.28
C SER A 116 -25.34 -25.66 21.99
N HIS A 117 -26.06 -25.80 20.88
CA HIS A 117 -25.74 -25.14 19.62
C HIS A 117 -25.81 -23.62 19.72
N PHE A 118 -26.83 -23.05 20.37
CA PHE A 118 -26.91 -21.61 20.61
C PHE A 118 -25.77 -21.10 21.49
N ARG A 119 -25.38 -21.86 22.52
CA ARG A 119 -24.24 -21.52 23.36
C ARG A 119 -22.92 -21.53 22.58
N GLY A 120 -22.69 -22.57 21.78
CA GLY A 120 -21.52 -22.65 20.91
C GLY A 120 -21.49 -21.53 19.86
N LEU A 121 -22.64 -21.12 19.34
CA LEU A 121 -22.74 -19.99 18.42
C LEU A 121 -22.41 -18.66 19.13
N ALA A 122 -22.92 -18.45 20.35
CA ALA A 122 -22.63 -17.26 21.15
C ALA A 122 -21.14 -17.14 21.49
N GLU A 123 -20.46 -18.25 21.81
CA GLU A 123 -19.01 -18.28 22.07
C GLU A 123 -18.17 -17.91 20.84
N ILE A 124 -18.66 -18.20 19.63
CA ILE A 124 -18.00 -17.83 18.37
C ILE A 124 -18.33 -16.37 17.98
N GLU A 125 -19.56 -15.93 18.25
CA GLU A 125 -20.05 -14.60 17.91
C GLU A 125 -19.44 -13.51 18.81
N GLU A 126 -19.28 -13.77 20.11
CA GLU A 126 -18.75 -12.81 21.09
C GLU A 126 -17.39 -12.17 20.68
N PRO A 127 -16.36 -12.93 20.23
CA PRO A 127 -15.11 -12.33 19.76
C PRO A 127 -15.25 -11.60 18.41
N LEU A 128 -16.21 -11.98 17.56
CA LEU A 128 -16.46 -11.31 16.27
C LEU A 128 -17.24 -9.99 16.42
N GLN A 129 -18.05 -9.88 17.46
CA GLN A 129 -18.76 -8.65 17.81
C GLN A 129 -17.85 -7.61 18.49
N ARG A 130 -16.61 -7.96 18.86
CA ARG A 130 -15.68 -6.99 19.44
C ARG A 130 -15.34 -5.91 18.41
N PRO A 131 -15.53 -4.62 18.74
CA PRO A 131 -15.16 -3.55 17.84
C PRO A 131 -13.68 -3.60 17.48
N LEU A 132 -13.35 -3.35 16.21
CA LEU A 132 -11.97 -3.27 15.71
C LEU A 132 -11.09 -2.28 16.51
N ALA A 133 -11.71 -1.31 17.20
CA ALA A 133 -11.05 -0.35 18.07
C ALA A 133 -10.48 -0.96 19.36
N THR A 134 -11.00 -2.11 19.79
CA THR A 134 -10.55 -2.86 20.99
C THR A 134 -9.64 -4.02 20.64
N GLU A 135 -9.36 -4.25 19.36
CA GLU A 135 -8.47 -5.31 18.90
C GLU A 135 -7.01 -4.94 19.24
N ALA A 136 -6.38 -5.78 20.06
CA ALA A 136 -5.00 -5.61 20.49
C ALA A 136 -4.07 -6.47 19.61
N LEU A 137 -3.02 -5.85 19.08
CA LEU A 137 -1.97 -6.55 18.37
C LEU A 137 -0.90 -6.99 19.38
N THR A 138 -0.64 -8.29 19.41
CA THR A 138 0.52 -8.83 20.11
C THR A 138 1.77 -8.56 19.27
N LYS A 139 2.70 -7.77 19.82
CA LYS A 139 3.95 -7.44 19.13
C LYS A 139 4.84 -8.68 19.07
N VAL A 140 4.97 -9.30 17.90
CA VAL A 140 5.94 -10.38 17.69
C VAL A 140 7.35 -9.81 17.83
N SER A 141 8.01 -10.11 18.94
CA SER A 141 9.38 -9.68 19.21
C SER A 141 10.33 -10.45 18.30
N ASN A 142 10.80 -9.80 17.23
CA ASN A 142 11.90 -10.32 16.44
C ASN A 142 13.22 -10.13 17.22
N GLY A 143 13.51 -11.08 18.10
CA GLY A 143 14.84 -11.65 18.35
C GLY A 143 16.05 -10.71 18.55
N THR A 144 15.87 -9.46 18.96
CA THR A 144 16.98 -8.53 19.18
C THR A 144 16.81 -7.77 20.48
N GLY A 145 17.21 -8.43 21.57
CA GLY A 145 17.90 -7.82 22.71
C GLY A 145 17.17 -6.86 23.65
N ASN A 146 15.99 -6.33 23.33
CA ASN A 146 15.24 -5.47 24.26
C ASN A 146 14.02 -6.19 24.81
N GLN A 147 14.25 -6.95 25.89
CA GLN A 147 13.20 -7.34 26.83
C GLN A 147 12.66 -6.08 27.50
N GLY A 148 11.51 -5.59 27.05
CA GLY A 148 10.89 -4.40 27.60
C GLY A 148 9.74 -3.95 26.73
N ALA A 149 8.55 -4.49 27.03
CA ALA A 149 7.26 -4.26 26.37
C ALA A 149 6.92 -5.25 25.25
N GLU A 150 6.61 -6.48 25.65
CA GLU A 150 5.42 -7.18 25.13
C GLU A 150 4.19 -6.36 25.56
N GLY A 151 4.00 -5.19 24.94
CA GLY A 151 2.80 -4.40 25.10
C GLY A 151 1.82 -4.86 24.05
N GLU A 152 0.65 -5.35 24.47
CA GLU A 152 -0.54 -5.34 23.63
C GLU A 152 -0.80 -3.89 23.21
N VAL A 153 -0.64 -3.59 21.93
CA VAL A 153 -0.90 -2.25 21.39
C VAL A 153 -2.19 -2.33 20.59
N LEU A 154 -3.12 -1.43 20.89
CA LEU A 154 -4.38 -1.34 20.16
C LEU A 154 -4.10 -1.09 18.68
N LEU A 155 -4.77 -1.87 17.81
CA LEU A 155 -4.65 -1.74 16.36
C LEU A 155 -4.94 -0.31 15.90
N LYS A 156 -5.92 0.35 16.52
CA LYS A 156 -6.28 1.75 16.26
C LYS A 156 -5.10 2.70 16.46
N ASP A 157 -4.38 2.57 17.57
CA ASP A 157 -3.24 3.45 17.89
C ASP A 157 -2.11 3.23 16.89
N ARG A 158 -1.90 1.97 16.46
CA ARG A 158 -0.88 1.66 15.46
C ARG A 158 -1.23 2.22 14.07
N ILE A 159 -2.50 2.15 13.68
CA ILE A 159 -3.00 2.77 12.44
C ILE A 159 -2.83 4.28 12.51
N MET A 160 -3.13 4.92 13.64
CA MET A 160 -2.93 6.36 13.83
C MET A 160 -1.45 6.75 13.73
N GLN A 161 -0.56 6.02 14.41
CA GLN A 161 0.89 6.24 14.31
C GLN A 161 1.39 6.07 12.87
N PHE A 162 0.90 5.06 12.15
CA PHE A 162 1.27 4.85 10.75
C PHE A 162 0.80 5.99 9.84
N ARG A 163 -0.42 6.51 10.05
CA ARG A 163 -0.93 7.67 9.30
C ARG A 163 -0.09 8.91 9.57
N ALA A 164 0.19 9.20 10.85
CA ALA A 164 1.05 10.32 11.23
C ALA A 164 2.46 10.19 10.61
N LEU A 165 3.05 9.00 10.64
CA LEU A 165 4.34 8.73 10.01
C LEU A 165 4.26 8.93 8.49
N ARG A 166 3.18 8.48 7.84
CA ARG A 166 2.99 8.66 6.40
C ARG A 166 2.94 10.15 6.06
N GLU A 167 2.18 10.94 6.80
CA GLU A 167 2.08 12.40 6.60
C GLU A 167 3.44 13.09 6.79
N GLU A 168 4.19 12.71 7.83
CA GLU A 168 5.56 13.21 8.05
C GLU A 168 6.48 12.88 6.86
N LYS A 169 6.45 11.63 6.37
CA LYS A 169 7.29 11.23 5.22
C LYS A 169 6.84 11.88 3.91
N GLU A 170 5.55 12.11 3.73
CA GLU A 170 5.02 12.83 2.57
C GLU A 170 5.46 14.30 2.55
N ASP A 171 5.52 14.96 3.72
CA ASP A 171 6.09 16.31 3.85
C ASP A 171 7.59 16.32 3.55
N VAL A 172 8.36 15.36 4.08
CA VAL A 172 9.80 15.24 3.79
C VAL A 172 10.05 15.01 2.31
N LEU A 173 9.30 14.11 1.66
CA LEU A 173 9.41 13.87 0.22
C LEU A 173 9.06 15.12 -0.59
N SER A 174 8.04 15.87 -0.17
CA SER A 174 7.64 17.12 -0.82
C SER A 174 8.72 18.19 -0.71
N LYS A 175 9.42 18.28 0.44
CA LYS A 175 10.57 19.18 0.63
C LYS A 175 11.75 18.78 -0.25
N LEU A 176 12.15 17.52 -0.21
CA LEU A 176 13.24 16.99 -1.04
C LEU A 176 12.95 17.16 -2.54
N TRP A 177 11.70 17.02 -2.96
CA TRP A 177 11.31 17.24 -4.34
C TRP A 177 11.49 18.71 -4.77
N LYS A 178 11.16 19.67 -3.89
CA LYS A 178 11.39 21.10 -4.15
C LYS A 178 12.88 21.43 -4.20
N GLU A 179 13.66 20.92 -3.25
CA GLU A 179 15.12 21.12 -3.23
C GLU A 179 15.78 20.55 -4.50
N TRP A 180 15.36 19.36 -4.93
CA TRP A 180 15.84 18.78 -6.18
C TRP A 180 15.52 19.66 -7.39
N GLU A 181 14.30 20.20 -7.45
CA GLU A 181 13.87 21.11 -8.50
C GLU A 181 14.70 22.41 -8.51
N ASP A 182 14.96 22.99 -7.34
CA ASP A 182 15.79 24.19 -7.21
C ASP A 182 17.23 23.93 -7.68
N ILE A 183 17.82 22.79 -7.33
CA ILE A 183 19.16 22.39 -7.80
C ILE A 183 19.20 22.24 -9.32
N GLN A 184 18.12 21.73 -9.94
CA GLN A 184 18.06 21.65 -11.41
C GLN A 184 18.05 23.04 -12.04
N PHE A 185 17.31 24.00 -11.47
CA PHE A 185 17.33 25.39 -11.95
C PHE A 185 18.70 26.05 -11.77
N ASP A 186 19.36 25.84 -10.63
CA ASP A 186 20.70 26.36 -10.39
C ASP A 186 21.74 25.77 -11.36
N LEU A 187 21.62 24.49 -11.68
CA LEU A 187 22.50 23.84 -12.67
C LEU A 187 22.29 24.42 -14.07
N ILE A 188 21.03 24.62 -14.47
CA ILE A 188 20.69 25.24 -15.76
C ILE A 188 21.21 26.68 -15.80
N ARG A 189 21.01 27.44 -14.73
CA ARG A 189 21.52 28.80 -14.58
C ARG A 189 23.03 28.84 -14.80
N LEU A 190 23.77 28.00 -14.09
CA LEU A 190 25.23 27.93 -14.18
C LEU A 190 25.68 27.54 -15.61
N ALA A 191 24.97 26.59 -16.23
CA ALA A 191 25.27 26.18 -17.59
C ALA A 191 25.07 27.35 -18.59
N VAL A 192 24.02 28.16 -18.42
CA VAL A 192 23.78 29.34 -19.25
C VAL A 192 24.84 30.41 -18.99
N GLU A 193 25.20 30.67 -17.73
CA GLU A 193 26.26 31.62 -17.39
C GLU A 193 27.60 31.22 -18.06
N ALA A 194 27.90 29.93 -18.13
CA ALA A 194 29.15 29.42 -18.71
C ALA A 194 29.15 29.32 -20.24
N PHE A 195 28.06 28.83 -20.85
CA PHE A 195 28.02 28.47 -22.28
C PHE A 195 27.08 29.34 -23.12
N GLY A 196 26.23 30.14 -22.49
CA GLY A 196 25.19 30.92 -23.16
C GLY A 196 23.94 30.08 -23.46
N LYS A 197 22.80 30.77 -23.52
CA LYS A 197 21.46 30.19 -23.74
C LYS A 197 21.33 29.45 -25.08
N GLN A 198 22.05 29.91 -26.11
CA GLN A 198 21.99 29.35 -27.47
C GLN A 198 22.73 28.00 -27.59
N SER A 199 23.75 27.79 -26.77
CA SER A 199 24.57 26.57 -26.78
C SER A 199 23.89 25.40 -26.07
N LEU A 200 22.86 25.69 -25.27
CA LEU A 200 22.12 24.67 -24.53
C LEU A 200 20.86 24.28 -25.30
N LEU A 201 20.67 22.97 -25.48
CA LEU A 201 19.43 22.36 -26.00
C LEU A 201 18.30 22.43 -24.95
N ILE A 202 17.96 23.64 -24.48
CA ILE A 202 16.91 23.91 -23.48
C ILE A 202 15.51 23.51 -24.02
N VAL A 203 15.39 23.33 -25.34
CA VAL A 203 14.17 22.90 -26.02
C VAL A 203 13.61 21.59 -25.45
N GLN A 204 14.45 20.67 -24.96
CA GLN A 204 13.97 19.43 -24.33
C GLN A 204 13.34 19.64 -22.94
N LEU A 205 13.65 20.75 -22.24
CA LEU A 205 13.01 21.11 -20.97
C LEU A 205 11.67 21.82 -21.18
N GLN A 206 11.55 22.65 -22.22
CA GLN A 206 10.31 23.38 -22.53
C GLN A 206 9.16 22.47 -23.00
N ASP A 207 9.47 21.34 -23.64
CA ASP A 207 8.47 20.43 -24.21
C ASP A 207 7.87 19.45 -23.17
N ARG A 208 8.44 19.41 -21.97
CA ARG A 208 7.91 18.62 -20.85
C ARG A 208 6.87 19.45 -20.13
N ALA A 209 5.66 18.92 -19.95
CA ALA A 209 4.59 19.57 -19.20
C ALA A 209 5.08 20.01 -17.80
N MET A 210 5.48 21.28 -17.68
CA MET A 210 5.91 21.89 -16.43
C MET A 210 4.70 22.31 -15.61
N LYS A 211 4.87 22.41 -14.28
CA LYS A 211 3.82 22.94 -13.42
C LYS A 211 3.61 24.44 -13.72
N PRO A 212 2.40 24.98 -13.47
CA PRO A 212 2.16 26.42 -13.56
C PRO A 212 3.17 27.19 -12.70
N GLY A 213 3.81 28.21 -13.28
CA GLY A 213 4.82 29.04 -12.61
C GLY A 213 6.27 28.52 -12.71
N GLN A 214 6.50 27.24 -13.01
CA GLN A 214 7.86 26.73 -13.24
C GLN A 214 8.47 27.26 -14.54
N GLN A 215 7.66 27.40 -15.59
CA GLN A 215 8.12 27.93 -16.86
C GLN A 215 8.55 29.40 -16.75
N GLU A 216 7.75 30.23 -16.08
CA GLU A 216 8.10 31.63 -15.81
C GLU A 216 9.39 31.73 -14.99
N ARG A 217 9.53 30.88 -13.97
CA ARG A 217 10.75 30.81 -13.15
C ARG A 217 11.97 30.37 -13.96
N LEU A 218 11.80 29.41 -14.86
CA LEU A 218 12.86 28.99 -15.78
C LEU A 218 13.28 30.14 -16.69
N GLU A 219 12.33 30.78 -17.36
CA GLU A 219 12.59 31.90 -18.28
C GLU A 219 13.31 33.05 -17.57
N ASN A 220 12.84 33.46 -16.39
CA ASN A 220 13.50 34.48 -15.57
C ASN A 220 14.94 34.10 -15.19
N THR A 221 15.18 32.83 -14.88
CA THR A 221 16.52 32.31 -14.55
C THR A 221 17.43 32.31 -15.77
N LEU A 222 16.93 31.88 -16.93
CA LEU A 222 17.66 31.87 -18.19
C LEU A 222 18.05 33.29 -18.63
N ASP A 223 17.13 34.24 -18.53
CA ASP A 223 17.38 35.62 -18.96
C ASP A 223 18.36 36.32 -18.02
N SER A 224 18.26 36.07 -16.71
CA SER A 224 19.23 36.57 -15.73
C SER A 224 20.63 36.01 -15.96
N ALA A 225 20.73 34.70 -16.20
CA ALA A 225 22.00 34.03 -16.51
C ALA A 225 22.61 34.49 -17.83
N GLN A 226 21.78 34.68 -18.87
CA GLN A 226 22.24 35.16 -20.17
C GLN A 226 22.83 36.57 -20.05
N LYS A 227 22.21 37.45 -19.27
CA LYS A 227 22.76 38.79 -19.02
C LYS A 227 24.16 38.75 -18.39
N ILE A 228 24.39 37.82 -17.45
CA ILE A 228 25.69 37.63 -16.82
C ILE A 228 26.70 37.10 -17.84
N HIS A 229 26.31 36.12 -18.64
CA HIS A 229 27.14 35.57 -19.71
C HIS A 229 27.57 36.65 -20.72
N ASP A 230 26.63 37.48 -21.17
CA ASP A 230 26.89 38.56 -22.12
C ASP A 230 27.85 39.61 -21.54
N GLU A 231 27.68 39.96 -20.25
CA GLU A 231 28.58 40.88 -19.54
C GLU A 231 30.01 40.32 -19.44
N ILE A 232 30.15 39.05 -19.06
CA ILE A 232 31.45 38.38 -18.98
C ILE A 232 32.13 38.36 -20.36
N HIS A 233 31.37 38.01 -21.41
CA HIS A 233 31.90 38.03 -22.78
C HIS A 233 32.31 39.42 -23.23
N HIS A 234 31.55 40.46 -22.88
CA HIS A 234 31.89 41.83 -23.19
C HIS A 234 33.20 42.26 -22.50
N GLN A 235 33.36 41.95 -21.21
CA GLN A 235 34.57 42.24 -20.45
C GLN A 235 35.79 41.50 -21.01
N HIS A 236 35.63 40.24 -21.41
CA HIS A 236 36.70 39.49 -22.07
C HIS A 236 37.12 40.11 -23.41
N ALA A 237 36.16 40.50 -24.25
CA ALA A 237 36.45 41.16 -25.52
C ALA A 237 37.17 42.51 -25.32
N GLN A 238 36.76 43.29 -24.32
CA GLN A 238 37.43 44.53 -23.95
C GLN A 238 38.88 44.28 -23.50
N LEU A 239 39.10 43.28 -22.65
CA LEU A 239 40.44 42.90 -22.18
C LEU A 239 41.35 42.46 -23.34
N GLU A 240 40.83 41.68 -24.30
CA GLU A 240 41.59 41.27 -25.48
C GLU A 240 42.00 42.47 -26.34
N GLN A 241 41.10 43.45 -26.49
CA GLN A 241 41.40 44.69 -27.19
C GLN A 241 42.49 45.50 -26.48
N ASP A 242 42.41 45.62 -25.15
CA ASP A 242 43.40 46.31 -24.34
C ASP A 242 44.77 45.61 -24.38
N MET A 243 44.80 44.27 -24.34
CA MET A 243 46.03 43.49 -24.47
C MET A 243 46.67 43.67 -25.85
N THR A 244 45.87 43.68 -26.91
CA THR A 244 46.36 43.94 -28.27
C THR A 244 46.96 45.34 -28.38
N GLY A 245 46.28 46.35 -27.84
CA GLY A 245 46.80 47.72 -27.77
C GLY A 245 48.11 47.80 -26.95
N PHE A 246 48.19 47.07 -25.84
CA PHE A 246 49.40 46.99 -25.04
C PHE A 246 50.56 46.34 -25.81
N GLU A 247 50.32 45.24 -26.52
CA GLU A 247 51.32 44.59 -27.37
C GLU A 247 51.85 45.54 -28.45
N GLU A 248 50.98 46.30 -29.11
CA GLU A 248 51.40 47.33 -30.07
C GLU A 248 52.28 48.41 -29.42
N THR A 249 51.91 48.90 -28.23
CA THR A 249 52.73 49.91 -27.52
C THR A 249 54.11 49.37 -27.13
N ILE A 250 54.19 48.12 -26.65
CA ILE A 250 55.46 47.45 -26.38
C ILE A 250 56.28 47.32 -27.66
N GLY A 251 55.64 46.93 -28.77
CA GLY A 251 56.28 46.86 -30.08
C GLY A 251 56.91 48.19 -30.50
N GLN A 252 56.18 49.29 -30.33
CA GLN A 252 56.68 50.64 -30.60
C GLN A 252 57.85 51.04 -29.68
N ILE A 253 57.75 50.77 -28.38
CA ILE A 253 58.84 51.04 -27.42
C ILE A 253 60.08 50.23 -27.78
N SER A 254 59.93 48.94 -28.07
CA SER A 254 61.02 48.05 -28.50
C SER A 254 61.71 48.58 -29.75
N ASN A 255 60.95 49.00 -30.76
CA ASN A 255 61.50 49.58 -32.00
C ASN A 255 62.23 50.90 -31.75
N ARG A 256 61.67 51.79 -30.92
CA ARG A 256 62.34 53.05 -30.54
C ARG A 256 63.64 52.79 -29.79
N THR A 257 63.64 51.85 -28.84
CA THR A 257 64.83 51.47 -28.09
C THR A 257 65.90 50.85 -28.98
N LYS A 258 65.53 49.94 -29.90
CA LYS A 258 66.46 49.37 -30.89
C LYS A 258 67.09 50.45 -31.75
N LYS A 259 66.28 51.41 -32.24
CA LYS A 259 66.77 52.53 -33.03
C LYS A 259 67.75 53.41 -32.23
N ALA A 260 67.37 53.81 -31.00
CA ALA A 260 68.23 54.61 -30.14
C ALA A 260 69.56 53.90 -29.82
N ALA A 261 69.52 52.58 -29.58
CA ALA A 261 70.72 51.79 -29.34
C ALA A 261 71.63 51.72 -30.59
N ALA A 262 71.05 51.54 -31.78
CA ALA A 262 71.79 51.55 -33.03
C ALA A 262 72.43 52.94 -33.30
N ASP A 263 71.67 54.01 -33.06
CA ASP A 263 72.15 55.39 -33.21
C ASP A 263 73.30 55.68 -32.24
N MET A 264 73.20 55.26 -30.97
CA MET A 264 74.29 55.36 -29.99
C MET A 264 75.54 54.57 -30.43
N GLN A 265 75.38 53.35 -30.92
CA GLN A 265 76.49 52.53 -31.40
C GLN A 265 77.18 53.19 -32.60
N GLN A 266 76.41 53.79 -33.52
CA GLN A 266 76.95 54.54 -34.64
C GLN A 266 77.73 55.77 -34.17
N GLN A 267 77.18 56.56 -33.23
CA GLN A 267 77.88 57.71 -32.66
C GLN A 267 79.20 57.31 -31.99
N TYR A 268 79.19 56.24 -31.20
CA TYR A 268 80.40 55.70 -30.59
C TYR A 268 81.47 55.35 -31.63
N ASN A 269 81.09 54.64 -32.71
CA ASN A 269 82.02 54.29 -33.78
C ASN A 269 82.60 55.51 -34.50
N VAL A 270 81.79 56.55 -34.74
CA VAL A 270 82.24 57.82 -35.33
C VAL A 270 83.23 58.53 -34.41
N GLN A 271 82.92 58.65 -33.11
CA GLN A 271 83.83 59.27 -32.13
C GLN A 271 85.15 58.50 -32.02
N LYS A 272 85.07 57.16 -31.94
CA LYS A 272 86.24 56.27 -31.95
C LYS A 272 87.11 56.53 -33.18
N SER A 273 86.53 56.56 -34.39
CA SER A 273 87.28 56.83 -35.62
C SER A 273 87.93 58.22 -35.63
N LYS A 274 87.23 59.25 -35.14
CA LYS A 274 87.79 60.60 -34.99
C LYS A 274 88.98 60.63 -34.04
N LEU A 275 88.88 59.98 -32.88
CA LEU A 275 89.96 59.87 -31.90
C LEU A 275 91.18 59.16 -32.49
N PHE A 276 90.99 58.03 -33.19
CA PHE A 276 92.09 57.32 -33.85
C PHE A 276 92.77 58.17 -34.92
N LYS A 277 92.01 58.88 -35.75
CA LYS A 277 92.58 59.80 -36.76
C LYS A 277 93.38 60.93 -36.11
N GLY A 278 92.84 61.56 -35.06
CA GLY A 278 93.54 62.62 -34.32
C GLY A 278 94.83 62.13 -33.67
N LEU A 279 94.79 60.93 -33.06
CA LEU A 279 95.99 60.29 -32.50
C LEU A 279 97.04 60.03 -33.59
N MET A 280 96.63 59.47 -34.72
CA MET A 280 97.54 59.17 -35.84
C MET A 280 98.20 60.43 -36.39
N GLN A 281 97.44 61.52 -36.57
CA GLN A 281 97.98 62.83 -36.97
C GLN A 281 98.97 63.38 -35.94
N SER A 282 98.70 63.23 -34.64
CA SER A 282 99.63 63.68 -33.60
C SER A 282 100.93 62.88 -33.60
N ILE A 283 100.85 61.56 -33.88
CA ILE A 283 102.03 60.70 -34.02
C ILE A 283 102.84 61.09 -35.26
N GLU A 284 102.17 61.34 -36.39
CA GLU A 284 102.84 61.82 -37.62
C GLU A 284 103.54 63.16 -37.42
N GLN A 285 102.90 64.10 -36.71
CA GLN A 285 103.52 65.39 -36.36
C GLN A 285 104.74 65.23 -35.44
N LEU A 286 104.68 64.30 -34.49
CA LEU A 286 105.81 63.95 -33.62
C LEU A 286 106.95 63.28 -34.38
N ALA A 287 106.64 62.48 -35.40
CA ALA A 287 107.64 61.80 -36.24
C ALA A 287 108.30 62.73 -37.28
N ALA A 288 107.70 63.90 -37.55
CA ALA A 288 108.22 64.90 -38.48
C ALA A 288 109.11 65.97 -37.81
N LEU A 289 109.26 65.92 -36.48
CA LEU A 289 110.20 66.70 -35.67
C LEU A 289 111.51 65.94 -35.47
#